data_AF-A0A962AED1-F1
#
_entry.id   AF-A0A962AED1-F1
#
_cell.length_a   1.000
_cell.length_b   1.000
_cell.length_c   1.000
_cell.angle_alpha   90.00
_cell.angle_beta   90.00
_cell.angle_gamma   90.00
#
_symmetry.space_group_name_H-M   'P 1'
#
loop_
_entity.id
_entity.type
_entity.pdbx_description
1 polymer ?
#
loop_
_entity_poly.entity_id
_entity_poly.type
_entity_poly.pdbx_seq_one_letter_code
_entity_poly.pdbx_strand_id
1 'polypeptide(L)'
;MRDIDALIDRTNAAYSARYTKALLDRMMFVGDPLADRAVAALHERNYDRAADKLGAVRALAAEGNGAAQKFVGAVATPPDWLDRKAIAAGQNVMLGFVSLSRLSLMHSLFSGGVFARATLVTRATGRLGANPATRISETGAFIGAILQPGGLEEGALGHETTLRVRLLHASIRAWLKRMPDFSRDFVGEPIDQTMLAMTLSLFSYLNLRSFARLGVRFSEGETEALQHLWRYVGWL
;
A
#
# COMPACT_ATOMS: atom_id res chain seq x y z
N MET A 1 -6.32 -18.45 -31.35
CA MET A 1 -5.88 -17.36 -30.44
C MET A 1 -5.23 -16.31 -31.32
N ARG A 2 -5.67 -15.04 -31.28
CA ARG A 2 -5.01 -14.00 -32.10
C ARG A 2 -3.59 -13.84 -31.58
N ASP A 3 -2.62 -13.69 -32.48
CA ASP A 3 -1.28 -13.30 -32.10
C ASP A 3 -1.34 -11.86 -31.56
N ILE A 4 -1.36 -11.75 -30.23
CA ILE A 4 -1.51 -10.47 -29.54
C ILE A 4 -0.28 -9.59 -29.82
N ASP A 5 0.90 -10.18 -29.99
CA ASP A 5 2.12 -9.41 -30.26
C ASP A 5 2.08 -8.75 -31.64
N ALA A 6 1.48 -9.42 -32.63
CA ALA A 6 1.24 -8.83 -33.96
C ALA A 6 0.23 -7.67 -33.97
N LEU A 7 -0.57 -7.51 -32.90
CA LEU A 7 -1.56 -6.42 -32.77
C LEU A 7 -1.01 -5.20 -32.02
N ILE A 8 0.16 -5.30 -31.39
CA ILE A 8 0.72 -4.22 -30.58
C ILE A 8 1.73 -3.44 -31.40
N ASP A 9 1.42 -2.17 -31.70
CA ASP A 9 2.41 -1.24 -32.21
C ASP A 9 3.42 -0.88 -31.11
N ARG A 10 4.55 -1.60 -31.09
CA ARG A 10 5.64 -1.42 -30.12
C ARG A 10 6.40 -0.11 -30.32
N THR A 11 6.18 0.63 -31.42
CA THR A 11 6.78 1.96 -31.61
C THR A 11 6.08 3.04 -30.77
N ASN A 12 4.80 2.82 -30.44
CA ASN A 12 3.99 3.74 -29.62
C ASN A 12 3.73 3.18 -28.20
N ALA A 13 3.61 1.85 -28.05
CA ALA A 13 3.40 1.18 -26.76
C ALA A 13 4.73 0.69 -26.16
N ALA A 14 5.60 1.62 -25.80
CA ALA A 14 6.92 1.33 -25.22
C ALA A 14 7.01 1.66 -23.72
N TYR A 15 7.89 0.95 -23.01
CA TYR A 15 8.24 1.28 -21.63
C TYR A 15 9.12 2.53 -21.59
N SER A 16 8.96 3.35 -20.56
CA SER A 16 9.85 4.50 -20.34
C SER A 16 11.25 4.06 -19.87
N ALA A 17 12.25 4.93 -20.05
CA ALA A 17 13.61 4.70 -19.53
C ALA A 17 13.63 4.55 -17.99
N ARG A 18 12.73 5.25 -17.29
CA ARG A 18 12.60 5.18 -15.82
C ARG A 18 11.94 3.89 -15.35
N TYR A 19 10.91 3.42 -16.06
CA TYR A 19 10.12 2.24 -15.70
C TYR A 19 10.16 1.21 -16.83
N THR A 20 11.28 0.49 -16.92
CA THR A 20 11.49 -0.55 -17.94
C THR A 20 10.69 -1.82 -17.64
N LYS A 21 10.42 -2.63 -18.67
CA LYS A 21 9.80 -3.95 -18.48
C LYS A 21 10.57 -4.79 -17.46
N ALA A 22 11.90 -4.86 -17.61
CA ALA A 22 12.75 -5.64 -16.73
C ALA A 22 12.68 -5.19 -15.26
N LEU A 23 12.53 -3.89 -15.01
CA LEU A 23 12.32 -3.39 -13.65
C LEU A 23 10.99 -3.89 -13.08
N LEU A 24 9.89 -3.72 -13.84
CA LEU A 24 8.55 -4.11 -13.40
C LEU A 24 8.44 -5.62 -13.19
N ASP A 25 9.00 -6.43 -14.11
CA ASP A 25 9.07 -7.88 -13.98
C ASP A 25 9.83 -8.29 -12.70
N ARG A 26 10.97 -7.65 -12.40
CA ARG A 26 11.72 -7.93 -11.17
C ARG A 26 10.94 -7.54 -9.92
N MET A 27 10.28 -6.38 -9.93
CA MET A 27 9.51 -5.90 -8.76
C MET A 27 8.33 -6.80 -8.40
N MET A 28 7.82 -7.61 -9.35
CA MET A 28 6.80 -8.63 -9.06
C MET A 28 7.27 -9.71 -8.07
N PHE A 29 8.58 -9.85 -7.87
CA PHE A 29 9.19 -10.85 -6.97
C PHE A 29 9.82 -10.19 -5.73
N VAL A 30 9.55 -8.90 -5.49
CA VAL A 30 10.06 -8.17 -4.33
C VAL A 30 8.92 -7.88 -3.37
N GLY A 31 8.98 -8.44 -2.16
CA GLY A 31 8.09 -8.14 -1.05
C GLY A 31 8.56 -6.92 -0.25
N ASP A 32 8.70 -7.07 1.06
CA ASP A 32 9.32 -6.07 1.93
C ASP A 32 10.33 -6.76 2.85
N PRO A 33 11.59 -6.90 2.43
CA PRO A 33 12.59 -7.64 3.19
C PRO A 33 12.79 -7.14 4.63
N LEU A 34 12.49 -5.87 4.90
CA LEU A 34 12.61 -5.30 6.23
C LEU A 34 11.46 -5.78 7.13
N ALA A 35 10.22 -5.60 6.70
CA ALA A 35 9.04 -6.03 7.45
C ALA A 35 8.95 -7.57 7.51
N ASP A 36 9.30 -8.27 6.43
CA ASP A 36 9.27 -9.74 6.34
C ASP A 36 10.21 -10.37 7.37
N ARG A 37 11.41 -9.82 7.57
CA ARG A 37 12.34 -10.29 8.61
C ARG A 37 11.86 -9.98 10.02
N ALA A 38 11.26 -8.80 10.25
CA ALA A 38 10.70 -8.45 11.56
C ALA A 38 9.55 -9.37 11.95
N VAL A 39 8.66 -9.69 10.99
CA VAL A 39 7.56 -10.64 11.21
C VAL A 39 8.07 -12.07 11.38
N ALA A 40 9.10 -12.48 10.64
CA ALA A 40 9.69 -13.81 10.83
C ALA A 40 10.22 -14.01 12.27
N ALA A 41 10.74 -12.95 12.90
CA ALA A 41 11.20 -12.96 14.29
C ALA A 41 10.07 -13.12 15.32
N LEU A 42 8.82 -12.84 14.95
CA LEU A 42 7.64 -13.07 15.81
C LEU A 42 7.27 -14.56 15.90
N HIS A 43 7.83 -15.41 15.04
CA HIS A 43 7.55 -16.86 14.99
C HIS A 43 6.04 -17.19 14.89
N GLU A 44 5.28 -16.37 14.17
CA GLU A 44 3.84 -16.57 14.00
C GLU A 44 3.53 -17.91 13.31
N ARG A 45 2.77 -18.78 14.00
CA ARG A 45 2.30 -20.06 13.43
C ARG A 45 1.22 -19.83 12.37
N ASN A 46 0.30 -18.93 12.65
CA ASN A 46 -0.76 -18.49 11.75
C ASN A 46 -0.78 -16.95 11.73
N TYR A 47 -1.21 -16.35 10.62
CA TYR A 47 -1.47 -14.92 10.63
C TYR A 47 -2.69 -14.64 11.52
N ASP A 48 -2.58 -13.65 12.39
CA ASP A 48 -3.70 -13.10 13.14
C ASP A 48 -3.80 -11.60 12.86
N ARG A 49 -4.95 -11.14 12.38
CA ARG A 49 -5.17 -9.72 12.07
C ARG A 49 -5.26 -8.86 13.33
N ALA A 50 -5.70 -9.43 14.46
CA ALA A 50 -5.98 -8.70 15.69
C ALA A 50 -4.74 -8.55 16.56
N ALA A 51 -3.73 -9.39 16.35
CA ALA A 51 -2.47 -9.32 17.06
C ALA A 51 -1.75 -7.98 16.83
N ASP A 52 -1.33 -7.33 17.91
CA ASP A 52 -0.52 -6.11 17.88
C ASP A 52 0.93 -6.43 17.50
N LYS A 53 1.15 -6.67 16.21
CA LYS A 53 2.48 -6.97 15.65
C LYS A 53 3.45 -5.82 15.85
N LEU A 54 2.97 -4.57 15.80
CA LEU A 54 3.84 -3.41 15.96
C LEU A 54 4.36 -3.32 17.39
N GLY A 55 3.49 -3.51 18.39
CA GLY A 55 3.90 -3.64 19.78
C GLY A 55 4.88 -4.79 20.01
N ALA A 56 4.59 -5.98 19.46
CA ALA A 56 5.47 -7.14 19.59
C ALA A 56 6.84 -6.94 18.93
N VAL A 57 6.90 -6.33 17.74
CA VAL A 57 8.16 -5.99 17.08
C VAL A 57 8.95 -4.96 17.91
N ARG A 58 8.29 -3.95 18.48
CA ARG A 58 8.96 -2.98 19.37
C ARG A 58 9.50 -3.63 20.63
N ALA A 59 8.77 -4.56 21.24
CA ALA A 59 9.24 -5.32 22.40
C ALA A 59 10.49 -6.15 22.06
N LEU A 60 10.47 -6.91 20.96
CA LEU A 60 11.64 -7.66 20.49
C LEU A 60 12.83 -6.75 20.18
N ALA A 61 12.59 -5.56 19.63
CA ALA A 61 13.66 -4.59 19.37
C ALA A 61 14.32 -4.11 20.67
N ALA A 62 13.53 -3.87 21.72
CA ALA A 62 14.03 -3.51 23.06
C ALA A 62 14.81 -4.66 23.72
N GLU A 63 14.45 -5.90 23.45
CA GLU A 63 15.15 -7.11 23.90
C GLU A 63 16.42 -7.43 23.09
N GLY A 64 16.74 -6.63 22.06
CA GLY A 64 17.97 -6.79 21.27
C GLY A 64 17.83 -7.63 20.00
N ASN A 65 16.61 -7.97 19.55
CA ASN A 65 16.42 -8.68 18.29
C ASN A 65 16.83 -7.79 17.08
N GLY A 66 17.86 -8.20 16.36
CA GLY A 66 18.42 -7.39 15.27
C GLY A 66 17.49 -7.16 14.07
N ALA A 67 16.56 -8.07 13.77
CA ALA A 67 15.59 -7.86 12.68
C ALA A 67 14.54 -6.82 13.08
N ALA A 68 14.04 -6.91 14.31
CA ALA A 68 13.11 -5.95 14.88
C ALA A 68 13.73 -4.55 15.03
N GLN A 69 14.97 -4.47 15.53
CA GLN A 69 15.71 -3.19 15.64
C GLN A 69 15.90 -2.52 14.28
N LYS A 70 16.21 -3.28 13.23
CA LYS A 70 16.32 -2.73 11.87
C LYS A 70 14.99 -2.15 11.39
N PHE A 71 13.87 -2.84 11.63
CA PHE A 71 12.55 -2.32 11.24
C PHE A 71 12.20 -1.04 12.00
N VAL A 72 12.31 -1.05 13.34
CA VAL A 72 12.02 0.11 14.19
C VAL A 72 12.92 1.30 13.84
N GLY A 73 14.22 1.08 13.68
CA GLY A 73 15.18 2.13 13.33
C GLY A 73 14.93 2.76 11.96
N ALA A 74 14.55 1.95 10.97
CA ALA A 74 14.29 2.45 9.62
C ALA A 74 13.06 3.37 9.54
N VAL A 75 12.03 3.13 10.36
CA VAL A 75 10.82 3.96 10.39
C VAL A 75 10.92 5.12 11.38
N ALA A 76 11.86 5.08 12.31
CA ALA A 76 12.14 6.17 13.25
C ALA A 76 12.89 7.35 12.61
N THR A 77 13.57 7.13 11.47
CA THR A 77 14.27 8.21 10.75
C THR A 77 13.54 8.49 9.44
N PRO A 78 12.78 9.60 9.34
CA PRO A 78 12.12 9.97 8.10
C PRO A 78 13.12 10.19 6.95
N PRO A 79 12.70 10.00 5.69
CA PRO A 79 13.59 10.19 4.57
C PRO A 79 13.92 11.69 4.37
N ASP A 80 15.10 11.96 3.83
CA ASP A 80 15.63 13.31 3.56
C ASP A 80 14.72 14.18 2.67
N TRP A 81 14.01 13.56 1.75
CA TRP A 81 13.06 14.22 0.87
C TRP A 81 11.73 14.57 1.53
N LEU A 82 11.46 14.17 2.78
CA LEU A 82 10.17 14.44 3.43
C LEU A 82 9.96 15.92 3.72
N ASP A 83 9.13 16.57 2.90
CA ASP A 83 8.56 17.88 3.21
C ASP A 83 7.22 17.77 3.97
N ARG A 84 7.21 18.15 5.25
CA ARG A 84 6.00 18.15 6.10
C ARG A 84 4.96 19.19 5.68
N LYS A 85 5.38 20.31 5.07
CA LYS A 85 4.43 21.31 4.54
C LYS A 85 3.68 20.75 3.34
N ALA A 86 4.37 19.99 2.48
CA ALA A 86 3.73 19.27 1.39
C ALA A 86 2.75 18.19 1.90
N ILE A 87 3.08 17.48 2.98
CA ILE A 87 2.11 16.58 3.65
C ILE A 87 0.85 17.34 4.07
N ALA A 88 1.00 18.43 4.83
CA ALA A 88 -0.14 19.22 5.30
C ALA A 88 -0.97 19.80 4.14
N ALA A 89 -0.32 20.26 3.06
CA ALA A 89 -1.01 20.72 1.86
C ALA A 89 -1.78 19.57 1.19
N GLY A 90 -1.20 18.38 1.06
CA GLY A 90 -1.88 17.20 0.50
C GLY A 90 -3.07 16.75 1.35
N GLN A 91 -2.97 16.83 2.68
CA GLN A 91 -4.07 16.59 3.60
C GLN A 91 -5.21 17.59 3.37
N ASN A 92 -4.88 18.89 3.25
CA ASN A 92 -5.87 19.94 3.01
C ASN A 92 -6.61 19.76 1.68
N VAL A 93 -5.90 19.38 0.61
CA VAL A 93 -6.52 19.06 -0.69
C VAL A 93 -7.61 17.99 -0.52
N MET A 94 -7.28 16.87 0.13
CA MET A 94 -8.22 15.76 0.31
C MET A 94 -9.38 16.11 1.24
N LEU A 95 -9.11 16.84 2.32
CA LEU A 95 -10.12 17.28 3.27
C LEU A 95 -11.11 18.28 2.63
N GLY A 96 -10.62 19.16 1.75
CA GLY A 96 -11.44 20.11 1.00
C GLY A 96 -12.48 19.44 0.09
N PHE A 97 -12.23 18.20 -0.35
CA PHE A 97 -13.12 17.43 -1.21
C PHE A 97 -13.69 16.17 -0.53
N VAL A 98 -13.73 16.13 0.82
CA VAL A 98 -14.16 14.95 1.59
C VAL A 98 -15.57 14.47 1.23
N SER A 99 -16.48 15.38 0.86
CA SER A 99 -17.84 15.05 0.41
C SER A 99 -17.85 14.26 -0.90
N LEU A 100 -16.88 14.51 -1.78
CA LEU A 100 -16.69 13.78 -3.04
C LEU A 100 -15.85 12.52 -2.86
N SER A 101 -15.06 12.42 -1.77
CA SER A 101 -14.16 11.28 -1.52
C SER A 101 -14.88 9.93 -1.54
N ARG A 102 -16.15 9.86 -1.15
CA ARG A 102 -16.92 8.61 -1.25
C ARG A 102 -17.03 8.10 -2.70
N LEU A 103 -17.28 8.97 -3.66
CA LEU A 103 -17.36 8.59 -5.08
C LEU A 103 -15.98 8.17 -5.61
N SER A 104 -14.95 8.92 -5.24
CA SER A 104 -13.57 8.65 -5.62
C SER A 104 -13.05 7.32 -5.06
N LEU A 105 -13.38 7.01 -3.79
CA LEU A 105 -13.04 5.76 -3.14
C LEU A 105 -13.85 4.57 -3.69
N MET A 106 -15.11 4.78 -4.08
CA MET A 106 -15.88 3.75 -4.80
C MET A 106 -15.24 3.39 -6.14
N HIS A 107 -14.82 4.39 -6.92
CA HIS A 107 -14.08 4.13 -8.16
C HIS A 107 -12.78 3.35 -7.89
N SER A 108 -12.02 3.76 -6.87
CA SER A 108 -10.81 3.07 -6.43
C SER A 108 -11.06 1.60 -6.06
N LEU A 109 -12.17 1.32 -5.35
CA LEU A 109 -12.56 -0.04 -4.97
C LEU A 109 -12.84 -0.92 -6.19
N PHE A 110 -13.66 -0.44 -7.14
CA PHE A 110 -13.97 -1.21 -8.35
C PHE A 110 -12.74 -1.39 -9.24
N SER A 111 -11.92 -0.36 -9.42
CA SER A 111 -10.66 -0.46 -10.16
C SER A 111 -9.66 -1.40 -9.49
N GLY A 112 -9.62 -1.47 -8.16
CA GLY A 112 -8.79 -2.44 -7.45
C GLY A 112 -9.26 -3.88 -7.62
N GLY A 113 -10.57 -4.10 -7.74
CA GLY A 113 -11.17 -5.43 -7.91
C GLY A 113 -10.78 -6.15 -9.20
N VAL A 114 -10.34 -5.42 -10.22
CA VAL A 114 -9.89 -6.02 -11.49
C VAL A 114 -8.43 -6.49 -11.46
N PHE A 115 -7.69 -6.22 -10.38
CA PHE A 115 -6.31 -6.68 -10.23
C PHE A 115 -6.26 -8.15 -9.78
N ALA A 116 -6.28 -9.06 -10.75
CA ALA A 116 -6.42 -10.51 -10.55
C ALA A 116 -5.52 -11.07 -9.43
N ARG A 117 -4.21 -10.76 -9.44
CA ARG A 117 -3.27 -11.27 -8.41
C ARG A 117 -3.64 -10.74 -7.01
N ALA A 118 -4.05 -9.47 -6.87
CA ALA A 118 -4.46 -8.92 -5.57
C ALA A 118 -5.80 -9.51 -5.11
N THR A 119 -6.70 -9.81 -6.05
CA THR A 119 -7.96 -10.53 -5.78
C THR A 119 -7.69 -11.95 -5.25
N LEU A 120 -6.68 -12.66 -5.75
CA LEU A 120 -6.29 -13.97 -5.22
C LEU A 120 -5.81 -13.88 -3.76
N VAL A 121 -4.93 -12.91 -3.45
CA VAL A 121 -4.46 -12.67 -2.07
C VAL A 121 -5.64 -12.35 -1.15
N THR A 122 -6.49 -11.41 -1.54
CA THR A 122 -7.62 -10.97 -0.72
C THR A 122 -8.69 -12.06 -0.55
N ARG A 123 -8.90 -12.91 -1.56
CA ARG A 123 -9.73 -14.13 -1.46
C ARG A 123 -9.13 -15.12 -0.46
N ALA A 124 -7.83 -15.38 -0.53
CA ALA A 124 -7.16 -16.33 0.38
C ALA A 124 -7.28 -15.91 1.86
N THR A 125 -7.30 -14.61 2.14
CA THR A 125 -7.55 -14.09 3.51
C THR A 125 -9.01 -14.20 3.98
N GLY A 126 -9.95 -14.66 3.15
CA GLY A 126 -11.39 -14.74 3.45
C GLY A 126 -12.13 -13.40 3.53
N ARG A 127 -11.45 -12.26 3.32
CA ARG A 127 -11.96 -10.93 3.66
C ARG A 127 -12.97 -10.33 2.68
N LEU A 128 -12.91 -10.70 1.39
CA LEU A 128 -13.89 -10.20 0.41
C LEU A 128 -15.23 -10.94 0.47
N GLY A 129 -15.22 -12.21 0.86
CA GLY A 129 -16.44 -13.03 0.91
C GLY A 129 -17.23 -12.88 2.21
N ALA A 130 -16.55 -12.71 3.35
CA ALA A 130 -17.22 -12.78 4.65
C ALA A 130 -17.80 -11.44 5.15
N ASN A 131 -17.10 -10.31 4.98
CA ASN A 131 -17.49 -9.01 5.59
C ASN A 131 -17.03 -7.78 4.77
N PRO A 132 -17.58 -7.56 3.57
CA PRO A 132 -17.14 -6.46 2.69
C PRO A 132 -17.38 -5.07 3.30
N ALA A 133 -18.47 -4.85 4.05
CA ALA A 133 -18.77 -3.58 4.70
C ALA A 133 -17.71 -3.20 5.74
N THR A 134 -17.30 -4.14 6.59
CA THR A 134 -16.23 -3.94 7.57
C THR A 134 -14.93 -3.53 6.91
N ARG A 135 -14.56 -4.17 5.79
CA ARG A 135 -13.33 -3.85 5.06
C ARG A 135 -13.35 -2.43 4.46
N ILE A 136 -14.50 -2.00 3.95
CA ILE A 136 -14.69 -0.63 3.45
C ILE A 136 -14.53 0.36 4.60
N SER A 137 -15.14 0.10 5.75
CA SER A 137 -15.03 0.95 6.94
C SER A 137 -13.60 1.01 7.49
N GLU A 138 -12.88 -0.11 7.55
CA GLU A 138 -11.47 -0.15 7.98
C GLU A 138 -10.57 0.69 7.05
N THR A 139 -10.79 0.62 5.73
CA THR A 139 -10.05 1.43 4.76
C THR A 139 -10.39 2.91 4.91
N GLY A 140 -11.67 3.25 5.08
CA GLY A 140 -12.11 4.62 5.32
C GLY A 140 -11.54 5.21 6.60
N ALA A 141 -11.51 4.45 7.69
CA ALA A 141 -10.91 4.85 8.96
C ALA A 141 -9.40 5.06 8.82
N PHE A 142 -8.69 4.18 8.11
CA PHE A 142 -7.26 4.34 7.84
C PHE A 142 -6.96 5.62 7.05
N ILE A 143 -7.69 5.88 5.98
CA ILE A 143 -7.55 7.11 5.19
C ILE A 143 -7.89 8.33 6.04
N GLY A 144 -8.98 8.27 6.82
CA GLY A 144 -9.35 9.34 7.74
C GLY A 144 -8.24 9.69 8.74
N ALA A 145 -7.55 8.69 9.28
CA ALA A 145 -6.43 8.86 10.20
C ALA A 145 -5.19 9.46 9.52
N ILE A 146 -4.87 9.05 8.29
CA ILE A 146 -3.78 9.65 7.48
C ILE A 146 -4.06 11.12 7.19
N LEU A 147 -5.32 11.46 6.88
CA LEU A 147 -5.70 12.80 6.45
C LEU A 147 -5.84 13.82 7.58
N GLN A 148 -5.89 13.40 8.84
CA GLN A 148 -5.92 14.34 9.97
C GLN A 148 -4.66 15.22 9.96
N PRO A 149 -4.74 16.53 10.27
CA PRO A 149 -3.56 17.36 10.48
C PRO A 149 -2.61 16.69 11.49
N GLY A 150 -1.36 16.46 11.08
CA GLY A 150 -0.37 15.75 11.90
C GLY A 150 -0.60 14.23 12.03
N GLY A 151 -1.56 13.64 11.31
CA GLY A 151 -1.89 12.22 11.35
C GLY A 151 -0.78 11.27 10.88
N LEU A 152 0.23 11.81 10.20
CA LEU A 152 1.43 11.10 9.75
C LEU A 152 2.69 11.42 10.57
N GLU A 153 2.56 12.21 11.64
CA GLU A 153 3.63 12.42 12.61
C GLU A 153 3.90 11.13 13.40
N GLU A 154 5.12 10.98 13.92
CA GLU A 154 5.50 9.80 14.69
C GLU A 154 4.54 9.61 15.88
N GLY A 155 4.05 8.37 16.05
CA GLY A 155 3.08 8.02 17.09
C GLY A 155 1.64 8.43 16.81
N ALA A 156 1.37 9.23 15.76
CA ALA A 156 0.00 9.55 15.36
C ALA A 156 -0.75 8.31 14.85
N LEU A 157 -2.08 8.34 14.93
CA LEU A 157 -2.91 7.18 14.56
C LEU A 157 -2.70 6.73 13.11
N GLY A 158 -2.59 7.67 12.16
CA GLY A 158 -2.35 7.35 10.75
C GLY A 158 -0.99 6.70 10.55
N HIS A 159 0.07 7.30 11.09
CA HIS A 159 1.43 6.76 11.09
C HIS A 159 1.50 5.34 11.66
N GLU A 160 1.02 5.14 12.89
CA GLU A 160 0.98 3.84 13.56
C GLU A 160 0.16 2.80 12.79
N THR A 161 -0.97 3.21 12.22
CA THR A 161 -1.82 2.31 11.42
C THR A 161 -1.14 1.89 10.11
N THR A 162 -0.42 2.80 9.44
CA THR A 162 0.39 2.46 8.25
C THR A 162 1.43 1.39 8.58
N LEU A 163 2.15 1.54 9.70
CA LEU A 163 3.13 0.55 10.15
C LEU A 163 2.49 -0.80 10.51
N ARG A 164 1.31 -0.79 11.16
CA ARG A 164 0.54 -2.01 11.44
C ARG A 164 0.11 -2.71 10.14
N VAL A 165 -0.34 -1.97 9.14
CA VAL A 165 -0.69 -2.51 7.82
C VAL A 165 0.53 -3.09 7.12
N ARG A 166 1.69 -2.43 7.19
CA ARG A 166 2.96 -2.93 6.64
C ARG A 166 3.36 -4.28 7.25
N LEU A 167 3.30 -4.41 8.58
CA LEU A 167 3.56 -5.69 9.27
C LEU A 167 2.47 -6.74 9.00
N LEU A 168 1.21 -6.34 8.85
CA LEU A 168 0.13 -7.22 8.44
C LEU A 168 0.40 -7.81 7.05
N HIS A 169 0.85 -7.01 6.08
CA HIS A 169 1.20 -7.49 4.74
C HIS A 169 2.35 -8.50 4.78
N ALA A 170 3.40 -8.25 5.58
CA ALA A 170 4.49 -9.20 5.78
C ALA A 170 4.02 -10.52 6.40
N SER A 171 3.11 -10.47 7.39
CA SER A 171 2.51 -11.66 8.00
C SER A 171 1.64 -12.45 7.01
N ILE A 172 0.84 -11.76 6.19
CA ILE A 172 0.06 -12.41 5.13
C ILE A 172 0.99 -13.08 4.11
N ARG A 173 2.07 -12.42 3.68
CA ARG A 173 3.09 -13.02 2.79
C ARG A 173 3.66 -14.31 3.38
N ALA A 174 4.17 -14.26 4.60
CA ALA A 174 4.77 -15.41 5.27
C ALA A 174 3.78 -16.57 5.43
N TRP A 175 2.51 -16.27 5.75
CA TRP A 175 1.45 -17.27 5.87
C TRP A 175 1.07 -17.91 4.52
N LEU A 176 0.84 -17.11 3.48
CA LEU A 176 0.48 -17.62 2.15
C LEU A 176 1.55 -18.54 1.56
N LYS A 177 2.83 -18.22 1.79
CA LYS A 177 3.97 -19.06 1.32
C LYS A 177 4.06 -20.41 2.00
N ARG A 178 3.37 -20.61 3.13
CA ARG A 178 3.26 -21.92 3.79
C ARG A 178 2.08 -22.75 3.29
N MET A 179 1.21 -22.17 2.46
CA MET A 179 0.11 -22.91 1.85
C MET A 179 0.57 -23.55 0.53
N PRO A 180 0.53 -24.89 0.42
CA PRO A 180 0.93 -25.57 -0.80
C PRO A 180 0.12 -25.15 -2.02
N ASP A 181 -1.21 -25.07 -1.88
CA ASP A 181 -2.10 -24.76 -3.00
C ASP A 181 -1.94 -23.32 -3.50
N PHE A 182 -1.87 -22.35 -2.58
CA PHE A 182 -1.64 -20.96 -2.98
C PHE A 182 -0.28 -20.78 -3.65
N SER A 183 0.77 -21.38 -3.08
CA SER A 183 2.15 -21.22 -3.58
C SER A 183 2.36 -21.85 -4.95
N ARG A 184 1.64 -22.95 -5.26
CA ARG A 184 1.68 -23.59 -6.58
C ARG A 184 1.01 -22.75 -7.67
N ASP A 185 -0.09 -22.09 -7.33
CA ASP A 185 -0.97 -21.45 -8.31
C ASP A 185 -0.70 -19.92 -8.44
N PHE A 186 0.17 -19.35 -7.60
CA PHE A 186 0.47 -17.91 -7.57
C PHE A 186 1.84 -17.58 -8.18
N VAL A 187 1.86 -16.67 -9.16
CA VAL A 187 3.11 -16.17 -9.78
C VAL A 187 3.55 -14.85 -9.12
N GLY A 188 4.82 -14.80 -8.72
CA GLY A 188 5.44 -13.66 -8.04
C GLY A 188 5.38 -13.75 -6.52
N GLU A 189 5.83 -12.70 -5.84
CA GLU A 189 5.68 -12.57 -4.39
C GLU A 189 4.27 -12.03 -4.08
N PRO A 190 3.53 -12.58 -3.10
CA PRO A 190 2.23 -12.02 -2.72
C PRO A 190 2.41 -10.60 -2.17
N ILE A 191 1.53 -9.65 -2.47
CA ILE A 191 1.68 -8.25 -1.98
C ILE A 191 3.08 -7.68 -2.33
N ASP A 192 3.55 -7.92 -3.55
CA ASP A 192 4.83 -7.40 -4.04
C ASP A 192 4.80 -5.89 -4.30
N GLN A 193 5.97 -5.32 -4.60
CA GLN A 193 6.14 -3.88 -4.87
C GLN A 193 5.29 -3.37 -6.03
N THR A 194 5.00 -4.17 -7.07
CA THR A 194 4.11 -3.74 -8.16
C THR A 194 2.66 -3.68 -7.70
N MET A 195 2.20 -4.63 -6.87
CA MET A 195 0.87 -4.56 -6.26
C MET A 195 0.73 -3.34 -5.35
N LEU A 196 1.71 -3.11 -4.48
CA LEU A 196 1.71 -1.99 -3.54
C LEU A 196 1.69 -0.65 -4.30
N ALA A 197 2.52 -0.49 -5.33
CA ALA A 197 2.54 0.71 -6.16
C ALA A 197 1.21 0.93 -6.92
N MET A 198 0.61 -0.14 -7.46
CA MET A 198 -0.71 -0.06 -8.09
C MET A 198 -1.78 0.35 -7.09
N THR A 199 -1.82 -0.26 -5.90
CA THR A 199 -2.78 0.08 -4.85
C THR A 199 -2.59 1.52 -4.37
N LEU A 200 -1.36 1.98 -4.19
CA LEU A 200 -1.07 3.37 -3.83
C LEU A 200 -1.60 4.34 -4.90
N SER A 201 -1.46 3.98 -6.18
CA SER A 201 -1.97 4.77 -7.31
C SER A 201 -3.50 4.86 -7.35
N LEU A 202 -4.22 3.90 -6.75
CA LEU A 202 -5.68 4.00 -6.59
C LEU A 202 -6.05 5.17 -5.66
N PHE A 203 -5.24 5.41 -4.62
CA PHE A 203 -5.50 6.47 -3.65
C PHE A 203 -4.86 7.82 -4.00
N SER A 204 -3.77 7.82 -4.75
CA SER A 204 -3.14 9.05 -5.25
C SER A 204 -3.72 9.47 -6.61
N TYR A 205 -3.23 8.88 -7.69
CA TYR A 205 -3.53 9.30 -9.06
C TYR A 205 -5.00 9.11 -9.45
N LEU A 206 -5.57 7.92 -9.20
CA LEU A 206 -6.95 7.63 -9.60
C LEU A 206 -7.94 8.50 -8.81
N ASN A 207 -7.58 8.85 -7.58
CA ASN A 207 -8.40 9.70 -6.74
C ASN A 207 -8.49 11.12 -7.30
N LEU A 208 -7.36 11.74 -7.64
CA LEU A 208 -7.32 13.03 -8.35
C LEU A 208 -8.05 12.98 -9.69
N ARG A 209 -7.81 11.92 -10.48
CA ARG A 209 -8.49 11.74 -11.76
C ARG A 209 -10.01 11.67 -11.60
N SER A 210 -10.50 11.08 -10.51
CA SER A 210 -11.92 11.00 -10.20
C SER A 210 -12.49 12.37 -9.87
N PHE A 211 -11.80 13.16 -9.04
CA PHE A 211 -12.20 14.55 -8.75
C PHE A 211 -12.17 15.44 -9.99
N ALA A 212 -11.14 15.31 -10.84
CA ALA A 212 -11.05 16.05 -12.09
C ALA A 212 -12.23 15.76 -13.03
N ARG A 213 -12.70 14.51 -13.09
CA ARG A 213 -13.90 14.13 -13.85
C ARG A 213 -15.20 14.69 -13.28
N LEU A 214 -15.21 15.07 -12.01
CA LEU A 214 -16.32 15.76 -11.37
C LEU A 214 -16.22 17.30 -11.50
N GLY A 215 -15.25 17.80 -12.28
CA GLY A 215 -15.05 19.23 -12.54
C GLY A 215 -14.14 19.94 -11.55
N VAL A 216 -13.56 19.23 -10.58
CA VAL A 216 -12.57 19.81 -9.65
C VAL A 216 -11.27 20.11 -10.42
N ARG A 217 -10.69 21.29 -10.18
CA ARG A 217 -9.40 21.67 -10.75
C ARG A 217 -8.38 21.74 -9.62
N PHE A 218 -7.20 21.18 -9.87
CA PHE A 218 -6.06 21.24 -8.98
C PHE A 218 -4.96 22.03 -9.66
N SER A 219 -4.28 22.88 -8.91
CA SER A 219 -2.99 23.42 -9.28
C SER A 219 -1.92 22.32 -9.33
N GLU A 220 -0.80 22.63 -9.96
CA GLU A 220 0.38 21.75 -9.96
C GLU A 220 0.86 21.47 -8.53
N GLY A 221 0.96 22.50 -7.68
CA GLY A 221 1.37 22.36 -6.29
C GLY A 221 0.43 21.50 -5.45
N GLU A 222 -0.89 21.56 -5.66
CA GLU A 222 -1.85 20.67 -4.98
C GLU A 222 -1.70 19.21 -5.41
N THR A 223 -1.45 19.00 -6.71
CA THR A 223 -1.19 17.66 -7.27
C THR A 223 0.10 17.09 -6.69
N GLU A 224 1.18 17.87 -6.68
CA GLU A 224 2.48 17.49 -6.10
C GLU A 224 2.37 17.20 -4.61
N ALA A 225 1.68 18.05 -3.85
CA ALA A 225 1.47 17.86 -2.41
C ALA A 225 0.73 16.56 -2.10
N LEU A 226 -0.30 16.21 -2.89
CA LEU A 226 -1.00 14.95 -2.72
C LEU A 226 -0.12 13.75 -3.09
N GLN A 227 0.65 13.84 -4.19
CA GLN A 227 1.60 12.78 -4.55
C GLN A 227 2.67 12.61 -3.48
N HIS A 228 3.12 13.70 -2.86
CA HIS A 228 4.09 13.68 -1.76
C HIS A 228 3.53 13.01 -0.50
N LEU A 229 2.27 13.29 -0.15
CA LEU A 229 1.55 12.60 0.92
C LEU A 229 1.54 11.09 0.71
N TRP A 230 1.12 10.63 -0.47
CA TRP A 230 1.06 9.20 -0.75
C TRP A 230 2.44 8.58 -0.95
N ARG A 231 3.44 9.34 -1.42
CA ARG A 231 4.84 8.90 -1.46
C ARG A 231 5.36 8.61 -0.06
N TYR A 232 5.02 9.43 0.94
CA TYR A 232 5.39 9.18 2.33
C TYR A 232 4.64 7.97 2.92
N VAL A 233 3.33 7.86 2.68
CA VAL A 233 2.56 6.67 3.07
C VAL A 233 3.10 5.38 2.43
N GLY A 234 3.58 5.45 1.19
CA GLY A 234 4.21 4.31 0.50
C GLY A 234 5.63 4.00 0.97
N TRP A 235 6.32 4.96 1.59
CA TRP A 235 7.63 4.75 2.21
C TRP A 235 7.52 4.14 3.61
N LEU A 236 6.51 4.57 4.37
CA LEU A 236 6.16 4.07 5.72
C LEU A 236 5.80 2.58 5.70
#